data_AF-A0A183G7D5-F1
#
_entry.id   AF-A0A183G7D5-F1
#
_cell.length_a   1.000
_cell.length_b   1.000
_cell.length_c   1.000
_cell.angle_alpha   90.00
_cell.angle_beta   90.00
_cell.angle_gamma   90.00
#
_symmetry.space_group_name_H-M   'P 1'
#
loop_
_entity.id
_entity.type
_entity.pdbx_description
1 polymer ?
#
loop_
_entity_poly.entity_id
_entity_poly.type
_entity_poly.pdbx_seq_one_letter_code
_entity_poly.pdbx_strand_id
1 'polypeptide(L)'
;MFRILIASLAVVSSVSAAFTDGNCTNGLTFTGVSTMCDDLYSPPACTMLFGVAAIAGSTTDRDAKCNTDANGISEEVKQLAIATCPKHCGYCCESPAYKCDNVDFPRVKCSTITQTQCNDPTWRTIIAEDCPNVCGFCLTGGCVDSAVDCSNDPSICRQVDMQSFVKLNCQRTCGYCTTSSTSVSTTTVAGTSVTCASAVNANANCATWIRNGFCTSTFYTTAQKRAQCARSCGLC
;
A
#
# COMPACT_ATOMS: atom_id res chain seq x y z
N MET A 1 -40.71 60.76 -14.94
CA MET A 1 -39.71 59.90 -15.61
C MET A 1 -38.97 59.11 -14.53
N PHE A 2 -39.45 57.90 -14.21
CA PHE A 2 -38.90 57.05 -13.14
C PHE A 2 -37.83 56.13 -13.75
N ARG A 3 -36.56 56.30 -13.37
CA ARG A 3 -35.46 55.44 -13.85
C ARG A 3 -35.31 54.26 -12.90
N ILE A 4 -35.71 53.08 -13.36
CA ILE A 4 -35.51 51.81 -12.64
C ILE A 4 -34.05 51.39 -12.84
N LEU A 5 -33.28 51.38 -11.75
CA LEU A 5 -31.95 50.79 -11.68
C LEU A 5 -32.12 49.29 -11.42
N ILE A 6 -31.87 48.47 -12.44
CA ILE A 6 -31.80 47.02 -12.29
C ILE A 6 -30.38 46.68 -11.83
N ALA A 7 -30.20 46.48 -10.53
CA ALA A 7 -28.97 45.93 -9.97
C ALA A 7 -28.99 44.41 -10.19
N SER A 8 -28.18 43.93 -11.13
CA SER A 8 -27.91 42.52 -11.35
C SER A 8 -27.11 41.96 -10.18
N LEU A 9 -27.80 41.33 -9.21
CA LEU A 9 -27.16 40.46 -8.23
C LEU A 9 -26.63 39.23 -8.96
N ALA A 10 -25.33 39.20 -9.22
CA ALA A 10 -24.62 37.97 -9.55
C ALA A 10 -24.67 37.07 -8.31
N VAL A 11 -25.52 36.04 -8.34
CA VAL A 11 -25.48 34.95 -7.37
C VAL A 11 -24.18 34.19 -7.63
N VAL A 12 -23.14 34.52 -6.87
CA VAL A 12 -21.90 33.73 -6.83
C VAL A 12 -22.25 32.46 -6.07
N SER A 13 -22.70 31.44 -6.79
CA SER A 13 -22.84 30.10 -6.24
C SER A 13 -21.44 29.64 -5.82
N SER A 14 -21.12 29.75 -4.53
CA SER A 14 -19.96 29.08 -3.96
C SER A 14 -20.22 27.58 -4.06
N VAL A 15 -19.84 26.98 -5.20
CA VAL A 15 -19.61 25.54 -5.28
C VAL A 15 -18.55 25.25 -4.23
N SER A 16 -18.97 24.70 -3.09
CA SER A 16 -18.05 24.04 -2.18
C SER A 16 -17.32 23.00 -3.01
N ALA A 17 -16.04 23.26 -3.31
CA ALA A 17 -15.19 22.33 -4.05
C ALA A 17 -15.08 21.05 -3.21
N ALA A 18 -15.97 20.10 -3.49
CA ALA A 18 -15.87 18.76 -2.95
C ALA A 18 -14.68 18.08 -3.63
N PHE A 19 -13.93 17.29 -2.88
CA PHE A 19 -12.96 16.39 -3.47
C PHE A 19 -13.67 15.47 -4.47
N THR A 20 -13.14 15.39 -5.68
CA THR A 20 -13.63 14.50 -6.74
C THR A 20 -13.42 13.03 -6.37
N ASP A 21 -12.43 12.74 -5.54
CA ASP A 21 -12.18 11.44 -4.94
C ASP A 21 -11.81 11.59 -3.45
N GLY A 22 -12.67 11.08 -2.57
CA GLY A 22 -12.48 11.12 -1.11
C GLY A 22 -11.44 10.15 -0.55
N ASN A 23 -10.79 9.32 -1.37
CA ASN A 23 -9.76 8.40 -0.88
C ASN A 23 -8.56 9.17 -0.32
N CYS A 24 -8.09 8.73 0.86
CA CYS A 24 -7.07 9.37 1.68
C CYS A 24 -7.43 10.79 2.18
N THR A 25 -8.72 11.07 2.39
CA THR A 25 -9.19 12.35 2.93
C THR A 25 -9.93 12.18 4.25
N ASN A 26 -9.94 13.24 5.07
CA ASN A 26 -10.85 13.40 6.19
C ASN A 26 -11.70 14.64 5.93
N GLY A 27 -12.94 14.44 5.49
CA GLY A 27 -13.78 15.52 4.96
C GLY A 27 -13.19 16.09 3.67
N LEU A 28 -12.84 17.38 3.69
CA LEU A 28 -12.24 18.08 2.55
C LEU A 28 -10.75 18.37 2.77
N THR A 29 -10.04 17.48 3.46
CA THR A 29 -8.59 17.61 3.69
C THR A 29 -7.88 16.29 3.48
N PHE A 30 -6.73 16.32 2.83
CA PHE A 30 -5.85 15.14 2.75
C PHE A 30 -5.40 14.71 4.15
N THR A 31 -5.47 13.41 4.45
CA THR A 31 -4.92 12.86 5.70
C THR A 31 -3.39 12.83 5.64
N GLY A 32 -2.73 12.69 6.79
CA GLY A 32 -1.27 12.54 6.82
C GLY A 32 -0.77 11.35 5.99
N VAL A 33 -1.51 10.24 6.02
CA VAL A 33 -1.17 9.01 5.29
C VAL A 33 -1.35 9.12 3.77
N SER A 34 -1.88 10.22 3.23
CA SER A 34 -2.02 10.41 1.79
C SER A 34 -0.66 10.55 1.09
N THR A 35 0.37 11.02 1.79
CA THR A 35 1.71 11.29 1.22
C THR A 35 2.87 10.67 2.04
N MET A 36 2.62 9.65 2.85
CA MET A 36 3.63 9.02 3.73
C MET A 36 4.51 7.96 3.05
N CYS A 37 4.08 7.43 1.91
CA CYS A 37 4.86 6.52 1.09
C CYS A 37 5.80 7.27 0.14
N ASP A 38 6.58 6.51 -0.63
CA ASP A 38 7.41 7.03 -1.71
C ASP A 38 6.80 6.73 -3.07
N ASP A 39 7.10 7.60 -4.04
CA ASP A 39 6.80 7.37 -5.44
C ASP A 39 7.81 6.39 -6.05
N LEU A 40 7.37 5.59 -7.03
CA LEU A 40 8.27 4.76 -7.82
C LEU A 40 9.12 5.61 -8.76
N TYR A 41 8.53 6.69 -9.31
CA TYR A 41 9.23 7.63 -10.19
C TYR A 41 9.69 8.88 -9.44
N SER A 42 10.67 9.57 -10.03
CA SER A 42 11.19 10.81 -9.46
C SER A 42 10.11 11.92 -9.46
N PRO A 43 10.21 12.92 -8.58
CA PRO A 43 9.23 14.02 -8.52
C PRO A 43 9.02 14.74 -9.86
N PRO A 44 10.05 15.03 -10.69
CA PRO A 44 9.84 15.62 -12.02
C PRO A 44 9.05 14.70 -12.96
N ALA A 45 9.29 13.39 -12.92
CA ALA A 45 8.56 12.43 -13.74
C ALA A 45 7.10 12.33 -13.31
N CYS A 46 6.84 12.24 -12.00
CA CYS A 46 5.47 12.29 -11.48
C CYS A 46 4.78 13.62 -11.80
N THR A 47 5.49 14.74 -11.79
CA THR A 47 4.95 16.04 -12.22
C THR A 47 4.56 16.04 -13.70
N MET A 48 5.36 15.43 -14.56
CA MET A 48 5.05 15.31 -15.99
C MET A 48 3.81 14.44 -16.24
N LEU A 49 3.70 13.32 -15.53
CA LEU A 49 2.60 12.37 -15.68
C LEU A 49 1.30 12.89 -15.05
N PHE A 50 1.39 13.40 -13.82
CA PHE A 50 0.25 13.62 -12.94
C PHE A 50 0.04 15.08 -12.53
N GLY A 51 0.85 16.01 -13.02
CA GLY A 51 0.68 17.44 -12.76
C GLY A 51 1.11 17.83 -11.34
N VAL A 52 0.25 18.51 -10.58
CA VAL A 52 0.61 19.08 -9.27
C VAL A 52 0.57 18.02 -8.17
N ALA A 53 1.60 18.01 -7.32
CA ALA A 53 1.67 17.11 -6.20
C ALA A 53 0.61 17.44 -5.14
N ALA A 54 -0.04 16.41 -4.61
CA ALA A 54 -0.88 16.50 -3.43
C ALA A 54 -0.05 16.86 -2.19
N ILE A 55 -0.67 17.55 -1.25
CA ILE A 55 -0.03 18.00 0.00
C ILE A 55 -0.91 17.54 1.16
N ALA A 56 -0.34 16.79 2.11
CA ALA A 56 -1.05 16.37 3.32
C ALA A 56 -1.62 17.59 4.08
N GLY A 57 -2.86 17.48 4.55
CA GLY A 57 -3.58 18.58 5.21
C GLY A 57 -4.13 19.66 4.28
N SER A 58 -3.82 19.62 2.98
CA SER A 58 -4.38 20.56 2.01
C SER A 58 -5.87 20.33 1.78
N THR A 59 -6.60 21.41 1.54
CA THR A 59 -8.01 21.40 1.10
C THR A 59 -8.16 21.45 -0.42
N THR A 60 -7.05 21.53 -1.15
CA THR A 60 -7.05 21.47 -2.60
C THR A 60 -7.15 20.01 -3.01
N ASP A 61 -8.10 19.71 -3.90
CA ASP A 61 -8.25 18.37 -4.48
C ASP A 61 -6.97 17.93 -5.22
N ARG A 62 -6.81 16.63 -5.42
CA ARG A 62 -5.73 16.09 -6.26
C ARG A 62 -5.84 16.63 -7.68
N ASP A 63 -4.70 16.67 -8.35
CA ASP A 63 -4.67 16.98 -9.78
C ASP A 63 -5.55 15.96 -10.52
N ALA A 64 -6.40 16.45 -11.44
CA ALA A 64 -7.31 15.61 -12.19
C ALA A 64 -6.57 14.49 -12.94
N LYS A 65 -5.31 14.71 -13.34
CA LYS A 65 -4.50 13.67 -14.00
C LYS A 65 -4.23 12.45 -13.12
N CYS A 66 -4.38 12.56 -11.80
CA CYS A 66 -4.22 11.44 -10.88
C CYS A 66 -5.36 10.42 -10.93
N ASN A 67 -6.54 10.80 -11.43
CA ASN A 67 -7.73 9.95 -11.36
C ASN A 67 -8.75 10.16 -12.50
N THR A 68 -8.44 11.00 -13.50
CA THR A 68 -9.34 11.23 -14.64
C THR A 68 -8.66 10.98 -15.98
N ASP A 69 -9.46 10.55 -16.95
CA ASP A 69 -9.14 10.54 -18.37
C ASP A 69 -10.11 11.46 -19.15
N ALA A 70 -10.11 11.36 -20.48
CA ALA A 70 -10.98 12.16 -21.36
C ALA A 70 -12.49 12.02 -21.07
N ASN A 71 -12.90 10.95 -20.37
CA ASN A 71 -14.28 10.63 -20.03
C ASN A 71 -14.63 10.94 -18.56
N GLY A 72 -13.73 11.55 -17.79
CA GLY A 72 -13.91 11.83 -16.37
C GLY A 72 -13.15 10.84 -15.47
N ILE A 73 -13.70 10.50 -14.30
CA ILE A 73 -13.01 9.64 -13.31
C ILE A 73 -12.75 8.25 -13.91
N SER A 74 -11.50 7.82 -13.84
CA SER A 74 -10.98 6.60 -14.45
C SER A 74 -10.24 5.77 -13.43
N GLU A 75 -10.78 4.58 -13.12
CA GLU A 75 -10.15 3.66 -12.17
C GLU A 75 -8.79 3.16 -12.69
N GLU A 76 -8.62 3.05 -14.01
CA GLU A 76 -7.34 2.66 -14.60
C GLU A 76 -6.26 3.71 -14.35
N VAL A 77 -6.56 4.99 -14.59
CA VAL A 77 -5.64 6.10 -14.29
C VAL A 77 -5.31 6.15 -12.80
N LYS A 78 -6.32 5.97 -11.96
CA LYS A 78 -6.15 5.92 -10.50
C LYS A 78 -5.25 4.76 -10.07
N GLN A 79 -5.45 3.55 -10.59
CA GLN A 79 -4.59 2.42 -10.27
C GLN A 79 -3.15 2.63 -10.75
N LEU A 80 -2.97 3.28 -11.90
CA LEU A 80 -1.64 3.69 -12.36
C LEU A 80 -1.00 4.71 -11.41
N ALA A 81 -1.75 5.70 -10.94
CA ALA A 81 -1.29 6.68 -9.96
C ALA A 81 -0.91 6.01 -8.63
N ILE A 82 -1.74 5.11 -8.11
CA ILE A 82 -1.45 4.31 -6.89
C ILE A 82 -0.16 3.48 -7.06
N ALA A 83 0.05 2.88 -8.22
CA ALA A 83 1.18 1.98 -8.45
C ALA A 83 2.50 2.71 -8.71
N THR A 84 2.46 3.93 -9.28
CA THR A 84 3.67 4.61 -9.80
C THR A 84 4.03 5.90 -9.07
N CYS A 85 3.03 6.73 -8.73
CA CYS A 85 3.25 7.98 -8.03
C CYS A 85 2.20 8.21 -6.91
N PRO A 86 2.06 7.26 -5.97
CA PRO A 86 1.03 7.35 -4.93
C PRO A 86 1.23 8.55 -4.00
N LYS A 87 2.46 8.95 -3.68
CA LYS A 87 2.72 10.14 -2.86
C LYS A 87 2.35 11.40 -3.61
N HIS A 88 2.80 11.51 -4.87
CA HIS A 88 2.49 12.67 -5.72
C HIS A 88 0.98 12.86 -5.89
N CYS A 89 0.22 11.78 -6.02
CA CYS A 89 -1.23 11.83 -6.19
C CYS A 89 -2.06 11.75 -4.89
N GLY A 90 -1.40 11.72 -3.72
CA GLY A 90 -2.09 11.65 -2.43
C GLY A 90 -2.78 10.31 -2.16
N TYR A 91 -2.32 9.24 -2.82
CA TYR A 91 -2.87 7.88 -2.79
C TYR A 91 -2.05 6.91 -1.93
N CYS A 92 -1.12 7.38 -1.10
CA CYS A 92 -0.32 6.46 -0.28
C CYS A 92 -1.18 5.52 0.57
N CYS A 93 -2.30 5.98 1.14
CA CYS A 93 -3.21 5.13 1.92
C CYS A 93 -3.89 4.01 1.11
N GLU A 94 -3.93 4.14 -0.22
CA GLU A 94 -4.46 3.12 -1.14
C GLU A 94 -3.38 2.15 -1.64
N SER A 95 -2.09 2.45 -1.38
CA SER A 95 -1.00 1.57 -1.76
C SER A 95 -0.99 0.30 -0.89
N PRO A 96 -0.59 -0.87 -1.42
CA PRO A 96 -0.65 -2.14 -0.68
C PRO A 96 0.08 -2.13 0.67
N ALA A 97 1.15 -1.35 0.81
CA ALA A 97 1.91 -1.24 2.05
C ALA A 97 1.15 -0.49 3.16
N TYR A 98 0.23 0.40 2.79
CA TYR A 98 -0.49 1.28 3.72
C TYR A 98 -2.00 0.97 3.77
N LYS A 99 -2.52 0.15 2.85
CA LYS A 99 -3.95 -0.19 2.76
C LYS A 99 -4.32 -1.36 3.67
N CYS A 100 -4.43 -1.06 4.96
CA CYS A 100 -4.99 -1.94 5.98
C CYS A 100 -5.52 -1.12 7.16
N ASP A 101 -6.24 -1.78 8.06
CA ASP A 101 -6.66 -1.20 9.32
C ASP A 101 -5.55 -1.32 10.37
N ASN A 102 -5.50 -0.34 11.26
CA ASN A 102 -4.78 -0.48 12.52
C ASN A 102 -5.60 -1.34 13.48
N VAL A 103 -4.96 -1.90 14.51
CA VAL A 103 -5.70 -2.65 15.53
C VAL A 103 -6.63 -1.71 16.30
N ASP A 104 -7.77 -2.23 16.79
CA ASP A 104 -8.79 -1.42 17.47
C ASP A 104 -8.27 -0.74 18.75
N PHE A 105 -7.36 -1.41 19.47
CA PHE A 105 -6.81 -0.95 20.75
C PHE A 105 -5.27 -0.96 20.73
N PRO A 106 -4.65 -0.02 20.00
CA PRO A 106 -3.19 0.02 19.88
C PRO A 106 -2.57 0.51 21.19
N ARG A 107 -1.36 0.02 21.51
CA ARG A 107 -0.57 0.48 22.65
C ARG A 107 -0.10 1.93 22.49
N VAL A 108 -0.05 2.40 21.25
CA VAL A 108 0.35 3.77 20.88
C VAL A 108 -0.75 4.45 20.04
N LYS A 109 -0.85 5.78 20.12
CA LYS A 109 -1.85 6.52 19.35
C LYS A 109 -1.41 6.64 17.88
N CYS A 110 -2.01 5.85 16.99
CA CYS A 110 -1.59 5.78 15.58
C CYS A 110 -1.61 7.15 14.87
N SER A 111 -2.57 8.03 15.20
CA SER A 111 -2.69 9.35 14.56
C SER A 111 -1.60 10.35 14.92
N THR A 112 -0.77 10.07 15.93
CA THR A 112 0.37 10.91 16.31
C THR A 112 1.71 10.37 15.82
N ILE A 113 1.71 9.22 15.15
CA ILE A 113 2.95 8.60 14.65
C ILE A 113 3.51 9.43 13.50
N THR A 114 4.80 9.72 13.59
CA THR A 114 5.57 10.41 12.56
C THR A 114 6.40 9.42 11.74
N GLN A 115 6.80 9.81 10.53
CA GLN A 115 7.67 8.97 9.69
C GLN A 115 9.00 8.63 10.38
N THR A 116 9.53 9.53 11.21
CA THR A 116 10.74 9.27 12.00
C THR A 116 10.53 8.12 12.99
N GLN A 117 9.35 8.05 13.63
CA GLN A 117 9.03 6.94 14.55
C GLN A 117 8.86 5.61 13.81
N CYS A 118 8.43 5.61 12.55
CA CYS A 118 8.41 4.40 11.73
C CYS A 118 9.80 3.76 11.61
N ASN A 119 10.87 4.57 11.65
CA ASN A 119 12.26 4.12 11.50
C ASN A 119 13.00 3.97 12.83
N ASP A 120 12.37 4.31 13.96
CA ASP A 120 12.98 4.18 15.28
C ASP A 120 12.93 2.72 15.74
N PRO A 121 14.09 2.08 16.03
CA PRO A 121 14.14 0.68 16.44
C PRO A 121 13.35 0.37 17.71
N THR A 122 13.14 1.38 18.56
CA THR A 122 12.37 1.27 19.81
C THR A 122 10.87 1.10 19.54
N TRP A 123 10.36 1.76 18.50
CA TRP A 123 8.92 1.84 18.23
C TRP A 123 8.49 0.97 17.06
N ARG A 124 9.40 0.69 16.13
CA ARG A 124 9.09 0.10 14.83
C ARG A 124 8.32 -1.22 14.91
N THR A 125 8.66 -2.11 15.85
CA THR A 125 7.94 -3.37 16.08
C THR A 125 6.55 -3.15 16.64
N ILE A 126 6.41 -2.30 17.67
CA ILE A 126 5.11 -1.92 18.25
C ILE A 126 4.20 -1.31 17.18
N ILE A 127 4.75 -0.44 16.34
CA ILE A 127 4.01 0.21 15.27
C ILE A 127 3.61 -0.78 14.17
N ALA A 128 4.46 -1.74 13.82
CA ALA A 128 4.12 -2.78 12.84
C ALA A 128 2.96 -3.68 13.32
N GLU A 129 2.91 -3.97 14.61
CA GLU A 129 1.85 -4.78 15.21
C GLU A 129 0.54 -3.99 15.38
N ASP A 130 0.63 -2.73 15.82
CA ASP A 130 -0.54 -1.97 16.28
C ASP A 130 -1.05 -0.96 15.24
N CYS A 131 -0.14 -0.29 14.55
CA CYS A 131 -0.43 0.81 13.64
C CYS A 131 0.20 0.60 12.25
N PRO A 132 -0.03 -0.54 11.58
CA PRO A 132 0.68 -0.85 10.35
C PRO A 132 0.44 0.15 9.21
N ASN A 133 -0.73 0.78 9.17
CA ASN A 133 -1.14 1.60 8.03
C ASN A 133 -0.45 2.97 7.97
N VAL A 134 0.09 3.48 9.08
CA VAL A 134 0.75 4.79 9.11
C VAL A 134 2.22 4.72 8.72
N CYS A 135 2.80 3.52 8.64
CA CYS A 135 4.22 3.31 8.37
C CYS A 135 4.50 2.35 7.21
N GLY A 136 3.49 1.94 6.45
CA GLY A 136 3.68 1.05 5.32
C GLY A 136 3.92 -0.41 5.71
N PHE A 137 3.37 -0.86 6.84
CA PHE A 137 3.60 -2.20 7.41
C PHE A 137 2.46 -3.19 7.17
N CYS A 138 1.45 -2.86 6.36
CA CYS A 138 0.30 -3.74 6.13
C CYS A 138 0.68 -5.13 5.61
N LEU A 139 1.77 -5.22 4.84
CA LEU A 139 2.28 -6.46 4.26
C LEU A 139 3.35 -7.15 5.14
N THR A 140 3.51 -6.74 6.40
CA THR A 140 4.51 -7.29 7.33
C THR A 140 3.96 -8.39 8.22
N GLY A 141 2.64 -8.45 8.41
CA GLY A 141 2.01 -9.33 9.40
C GLY A 141 2.47 -9.04 10.83
N GLY A 142 2.81 -7.78 11.14
CA GLY A 142 3.34 -7.36 12.44
C GLY A 142 4.84 -7.62 12.61
N CYS A 143 5.49 -8.31 11.67
CA CYS A 143 6.90 -8.63 11.79
C CYS A 143 7.78 -7.77 10.88
N VAL A 144 8.63 -6.97 11.52
CA VAL A 144 9.59 -6.06 10.88
C VAL A 144 10.97 -6.24 11.50
N ASP A 145 12.00 -5.80 10.77
CA ASP A 145 13.30 -5.56 11.36
C ASP A 145 13.22 -4.30 12.22
N SER A 146 13.64 -4.36 13.49
CA SER A 146 13.77 -3.15 14.31
C SER A 146 14.94 -2.31 13.82
N ALA A 147 16.04 -2.93 13.39
CA ALA A 147 17.12 -2.24 12.70
C ALA A 147 16.79 -2.10 11.21
N VAL A 148 16.67 -0.85 10.75
CA VAL A 148 16.27 -0.55 9.35
C VAL A 148 17.28 -1.01 8.31
N ASP A 149 18.54 -1.19 8.71
CA ASP A 149 19.67 -1.48 7.82
C ASP A 149 19.98 -2.98 7.66
N CYS A 150 19.15 -3.88 8.21
CA CYS A 150 19.38 -5.33 8.07
C CYS A 150 19.46 -5.78 6.61
N SER A 151 18.72 -5.11 5.71
CA SER A 151 18.71 -5.42 4.27
C SER A 151 20.05 -5.10 3.57
N ASN A 152 20.91 -4.28 4.17
CA ASN A 152 22.18 -3.85 3.55
C ASN A 152 23.21 -4.99 3.52
N ASP A 153 23.19 -5.87 4.53
CA ASP A 153 24.05 -7.05 4.56
C ASP A 153 23.29 -8.28 5.08
N PRO A 154 22.59 -9.02 4.20
CA PRO A 154 21.89 -10.26 4.58
C PRO A 154 22.83 -11.38 5.05
N SER A 155 24.15 -11.26 4.88
CA SER A 155 25.10 -12.29 5.30
C SER A 155 25.19 -12.41 6.83
N ILE A 156 24.88 -11.33 7.56
CA ILE A 156 24.85 -11.32 9.04
C ILE A 156 23.89 -12.36 9.61
N CYS A 157 22.85 -12.75 8.86
CA CYS A 157 21.89 -13.78 9.25
C CYS A 157 22.53 -15.16 9.45
N ARG A 158 23.68 -15.44 8.81
CA ARG A 158 24.38 -16.73 8.86
C ARG A 158 25.59 -16.71 9.79
N GLN A 159 26.00 -15.53 10.27
CA GLN A 159 27.13 -15.41 11.18
C GLN A 159 26.72 -15.84 12.60
N VAL A 160 27.52 -16.71 13.22
CA VAL A 160 27.17 -17.37 14.50
C VAL A 160 27.20 -16.38 15.67
N ASP A 161 28.17 -15.49 15.67
CA ASP A 161 28.35 -14.40 16.64
C ASP A 161 27.26 -13.32 16.53
N MET A 162 26.66 -13.15 15.35
CA MET A 162 25.55 -12.22 15.12
C MET A 162 24.17 -12.80 15.43
N GLN A 163 24.05 -14.10 15.74
CA GLN A 163 22.75 -14.76 15.93
C GLN A 163 21.87 -14.07 16.98
N SER A 164 22.45 -13.58 18.08
CA SER A 164 21.72 -12.86 19.12
C SER A 164 21.16 -11.53 18.59
N PHE A 165 21.96 -10.80 17.81
CA PHE A 165 21.58 -9.53 17.22
C PHE A 165 20.50 -9.70 16.16
N VAL A 166 20.69 -10.64 15.22
CA VAL A 166 19.77 -10.79 14.07
C VAL A 166 18.42 -11.35 14.46
N LYS A 167 18.35 -12.21 15.48
CA LYS A 167 17.09 -12.73 16.01
C LYS A 167 16.24 -11.66 16.68
N LEU A 168 16.88 -10.64 17.24
CA LEU A 168 16.17 -9.53 17.86
C LEU A 168 15.86 -8.42 16.85
N ASN A 169 16.82 -8.07 16.01
CA ASN A 169 16.77 -6.83 15.22
C ASN A 169 16.50 -7.01 13.73
N CYS A 170 16.76 -8.20 13.18
CA CYS A 170 16.64 -8.51 11.75
C CYS A 170 15.64 -9.64 11.51
N GLN A 171 14.54 -9.64 12.27
CA GLN A 171 13.56 -10.73 12.27
C GLN A 171 12.98 -11.01 10.89
N ARG A 172 12.66 -9.97 10.12
CA ARG A 172 12.11 -10.11 8.78
C ARG A 172 13.18 -10.46 7.76
N THR A 173 14.28 -9.71 7.74
CA THR A 173 15.38 -9.95 6.79
C THR A 173 15.95 -11.36 6.92
N CYS A 174 16.13 -11.84 8.16
CA CYS A 174 16.70 -13.16 8.42
C CYS A 174 15.67 -14.28 8.53
N GLY A 175 14.38 -14.00 8.30
CA GLY A 175 13.32 -15.01 8.27
C GLY A 175 12.96 -15.62 9.63
N TYR A 176 13.17 -14.88 10.72
CA TYR A 176 12.76 -15.26 12.08
C TYR A 176 11.32 -14.88 12.42
N CYS A 177 10.63 -14.13 11.57
CA CYS A 177 9.20 -13.88 11.73
C CYS A 177 8.44 -15.19 11.86
N THR A 178 7.95 -15.48 13.06
CA THR A 178 6.94 -16.52 13.24
C THR A 178 5.68 -16.03 12.57
N THR A 179 5.10 -16.80 11.66
CA THR A 179 3.75 -16.56 11.16
C THR A 179 2.76 -16.76 12.30
N SER A 180 2.65 -15.78 13.18
CA SER A 180 1.51 -15.63 14.06
C SER A 180 0.37 -15.18 13.16
N SER A 181 -0.44 -16.14 12.75
CA SER A 181 -1.69 -15.94 12.03
C SER A 181 -2.66 -15.11 12.89
N THR A 182 -2.46 -13.80 12.95
CA THR A 182 -3.50 -12.88 13.41
C THR A 182 -4.41 -12.65 12.21
N SER A 183 -5.66 -13.07 12.40
CA SER A 183 -6.79 -12.96 11.50
C SER A 183 -6.82 -11.64 10.75
N VAL A 184 -6.42 -11.70 9.49
CA VAL A 184 -6.94 -10.79 8.47
C VAL A 184 -8.45 -10.99 8.48
N SER A 185 -9.19 -10.06 9.06
CA SER A 185 -10.58 -9.80 8.70
C SER A 185 -10.56 -9.27 7.27
N THR A 186 -10.29 -10.15 6.33
CA THR A 186 -10.77 -9.97 4.96
C THR A 186 -12.26 -10.07 5.10
N THR A 187 -12.95 -8.96 4.83
CA THR A 187 -14.29 -9.03 4.26
C THR A 187 -14.16 -9.88 3.01
N THR A 188 -14.34 -11.19 3.20
CA THR A 188 -14.50 -12.15 2.15
C THR A 188 -15.78 -11.75 1.45
N VAL A 189 -15.62 -10.99 0.36
CA VAL A 189 -16.46 -11.27 -0.81
C VAL A 189 -16.37 -12.79 -0.95
N ALA A 190 -17.52 -13.45 -0.87
CA ALA A 190 -17.66 -14.90 -0.92
C ALA A 190 -16.95 -15.46 -2.16
N GLY A 191 -15.66 -15.71 -1.99
CA GLY A 191 -14.76 -16.38 -2.90
C GLY A 191 -14.34 -17.62 -2.14
N THR A 192 -15.02 -18.72 -2.45
CA THR A 192 -14.85 -20.05 -1.89
C THR A 192 -13.37 -20.33 -1.64
N SER A 193 -12.95 -20.31 -0.38
CA SER A 193 -11.64 -20.78 0.04
C SER A 193 -11.60 -22.29 -0.15
N VAL A 194 -11.25 -22.71 -1.37
CA VAL A 194 -10.98 -24.12 -1.66
C VAL A 194 -9.68 -24.44 -0.94
N THR A 195 -9.76 -25.14 0.19
CA THR A 195 -8.59 -25.77 0.80
C THR A 195 -8.13 -26.89 -0.13
N CYS A 196 -7.01 -26.71 -0.80
CA CYS A 196 -6.54 -27.63 -1.85
C CYS A 196 -5.75 -28.77 -1.21
N ALA A 197 -6.45 -29.57 -0.41
CA ALA A 197 -5.88 -30.73 0.28
C ALA A 197 -5.34 -31.81 -0.69
N SER A 198 -5.76 -31.76 -1.96
CA SER A 198 -5.40 -32.71 -3.02
C SER A 198 -4.47 -32.14 -4.10
N ALA A 199 -4.08 -30.86 -4.04
CA ALA A 199 -3.16 -30.29 -5.02
C ALA A 199 -1.71 -30.74 -4.75
N VAL A 200 -1.06 -31.35 -5.73
CA VAL A 200 0.36 -31.75 -5.67
C VAL A 200 1.17 -31.03 -6.73
N ASN A 201 2.47 -30.86 -6.49
CA ASN A 201 3.40 -30.47 -7.55
C ASN A 201 3.88 -31.74 -8.24
N ALA A 202 3.58 -31.88 -9.53
CA ALA A 202 4.04 -33.03 -10.31
C ALA A 202 5.51 -32.88 -10.75
N ASN A 203 6.03 -31.64 -10.80
CA ASN A 203 7.39 -31.37 -11.25
C ASN A 203 8.31 -30.92 -10.10
N ALA A 204 9.52 -31.49 -10.02
CA ALA A 204 10.53 -31.09 -9.03
C ALA A 204 11.05 -29.65 -9.24
N ASN A 205 10.94 -29.11 -10.46
CA ASN A 205 11.44 -27.79 -10.80
C ASN A 205 10.52 -26.63 -10.45
N CYS A 206 9.37 -26.89 -9.81
CA CYS A 206 8.37 -25.85 -9.51
C CYS A 206 8.97 -24.66 -8.76
N ALA A 207 9.87 -24.87 -7.79
CA ALA A 207 10.52 -23.78 -7.06
C ALA A 207 11.27 -22.80 -8.00
N THR A 208 12.02 -23.32 -8.96
CA THR A 208 12.76 -22.52 -9.95
C THR A 208 11.81 -21.84 -10.94
N TRP A 209 10.80 -22.57 -11.42
CA TRP A 209 9.84 -22.05 -12.40
C TRP A 209 8.98 -20.92 -11.84
N ILE A 210 8.58 -21.02 -10.57
CA ILE A 210 7.81 -19.96 -9.90
C ILE A 210 8.64 -18.69 -9.76
N ARG A 211 9.91 -18.83 -9.36
CA ARG A 211 10.84 -17.70 -9.29
C ARG A 211 11.03 -17.02 -10.66
N ASN A 212 10.87 -17.79 -11.74
CA ASN A 212 10.93 -17.29 -13.12
C ASN A 212 9.55 -16.91 -13.70
N GLY A 213 8.51 -16.77 -12.87
CA GLY A 213 7.20 -16.26 -13.29
C GLY A 213 6.25 -17.30 -13.90
N PHE A 214 6.46 -18.60 -13.70
CA PHE A 214 5.64 -19.65 -14.30
C PHE A 214 4.13 -19.53 -13.99
N CYS A 215 3.76 -19.16 -12.76
CA CYS A 215 2.35 -19.06 -12.37
C CYS A 215 1.63 -17.87 -13.02
N THR A 216 2.35 -16.78 -13.29
CA THR A 216 1.83 -15.53 -13.88
C THR A 216 2.04 -15.44 -15.40
N SER A 217 2.85 -16.33 -15.97
CA SER A 217 3.16 -16.35 -17.41
C SER A 217 1.92 -16.58 -18.28
N THR A 218 1.74 -15.78 -19.32
CA THR A 218 0.68 -15.95 -20.33
C THR A 218 1.02 -17.03 -21.36
N PHE A 219 2.27 -17.52 -21.39
CA PHE A 219 2.73 -18.57 -22.30
C PHE A 219 2.20 -19.97 -21.93
N TYR A 220 1.94 -20.21 -20.64
CA TYR A 220 1.43 -21.50 -20.15
C TYR A 220 -0.06 -21.42 -19.88
N THR A 221 -0.80 -22.44 -20.32
CA THR A 221 -2.24 -22.51 -20.02
C THR A 221 -2.46 -22.82 -18.55
N THR A 222 -3.60 -22.40 -18.01
CA THR A 222 -3.99 -22.71 -16.62
C THR A 222 -3.99 -24.23 -16.37
N ALA A 223 -4.35 -25.04 -17.38
CA ALA A 223 -4.29 -26.49 -17.30
C ALA A 223 -2.85 -27.02 -17.16
N GLN A 224 -1.89 -26.47 -17.90
CA GLN A 224 -0.47 -26.83 -17.76
C GLN A 224 0.09 -26.41 -16.40
N LYS A 225 -0.26 -25.21 -15.93
CA LYS A 225 0.17 -24.74 -14.62
C LYS A 225 -0.40 -25.61 -13.49
N ARG A 226 -1.67 -26.02 -13.59
CA ARG A 226 -2.30 -27.00 -12.70
C ARG A 226 -1.62 -28.37 -12.77
N ALA A 227 -1.36 -28.89 -13.96
CA ALA A 227 -0.73 -30.20 -14.12
C ALA A 227 0.69 -30.26 -13.56
N GLN A 228 1.46 -29.17 -13.63
CA GLN A 228 2.87 -29.18 -13.23
C GLN A 228 3.08 -28.73 -11.78
N CYS A 229 2.50 -27.60 -11.39
CA CYS A 229 2.79 -26.91 -10.13
C CYS A 229 1.52 -26.39 -9.45
N ALA A 230 0.41 -27.15 -9.48
CA ALA A 230 -0.89 -26.73 -8.91
C ALA A 230 -0.76 -26.17 -7.49
N ARG A 231 -0.09 -26.92 -6.60
CA ARG A 231 0.07 -26.52 -5.20
C ARG A 231 0.85 -25.22 -5.08
N SER A 232 2.00 -25.14 -5.75
CA SER A 232 2.87 -23.98 -5.62
C SER A 232 2.44 -22.76 -6.43
N CYS A 233 1.54 -22.91 -7.41
CA CYS A 233 0.89 -21.80 -8.10
C CYS A 233 -0.46 -21.40 -7.47
N GLY A 234 -0.91 -22.08 -6.42
CA GLY A 234 -2.25 -21.85 -5.84
C GLY A 234 -3.39 -22.14 -6.81
N LEU A 235 -3.14 -22.96 -7.83
CA LEU A 235 -4.10 -23.30 -8.88
C LEU A 235 -4.80 -24.60 -8.51
N CYS A 236 -5.87 -24.43 -7.77
CA CYS A 236 -6.97 -25.36 -7.61
C CYS A 236 -8.12 -24.83 -8.49
#